data_AF-A0A963DX85-F1
#
_entry.id   AF-A0A963DX85-F1
#
_cell.length_a   1.000
_cell.length_b   1.000
_cell.length_c   1.000
_cell.angle_alpha   90.00
_cell.angle_beta   90.00
_cell.angle_gamma   90.00
#
_symmetry.space_group_name_H-M   'P 1'
#
loop_
_entity.id
_entity.type
_entity.pdbx_description
1 polymer ?
#
loop_
_entity_poly.entity_id
_entity_poly.type
_entity_poly.pdbx_seq_one_letter_code
_entity_poly.pdbx_strand_id
1 'polypeptide(L)'
;MSKIRQAPCEACGELTPSHEIISLGVGGSTYRQLCGQCFNAEVTQLKGLGSFESFRIEPITLRDCAGEAHDFHFRTRLLGQVVAMDAFELRDGEPSGYQCEVADDPDADLHGLLGRLVDKLRRMLAVKDLTFGEPEPQIAEQTVRGRIDWDESVRGRTPLLVIDGQEVTWEEFGRMLATFEGWQFRLELIDRCDEA
;
A
#
# COMPACT_ATOMS: atom_id res chain seq x y z
N MET A 1 6.48 -14.69 14.46
CA MET A 1 5.56 -14.65 13.30
C MET A 1 4.15 -14.51 13.83
N SER A 2 3.58 -13.31 13.73
CA SER A 2 2.16 -13.12 14.05
C SER A 2 1.33 -13.95 13.07
N LYS A 3 0.34 -14.68 13.58
CA LYS A 3 -0.52 -15.50 12.70
C LYS A 3 -1.41 -14.56 11.92
N ILE A 4 -1.30 -14.58 10.59
CA ILE A 4 -2.23 -13.86 9.71
C ILE A 4 -3.64 -14.37 10.01
N ARG A 5 -4.51 -13.45 10.46
CA ARG A 5 -5.91 -13.78 10.74
C ARG A 5 -6.59 -14.18 9.43
N GLN A 6 -7.51 -15.12 9.50
CA GLN A 6 -8.32 -15.55 8.35
C GLN A 6 -9.78 -15.25 8.63
N ALA A 7 -10.54 -14.96 7.57
CA ALA A 7 -11.98 -14.80 7.60
C ALA A 7 -12.62 -15.45 6.37
N PRO A 8 -13.82 -16.05 6.50
CA PRO A 8 -14.51 -16.64 5.38
C PRO A 8 -15.09 -15.56 4.46
N CYS A 9 -14.97 -15.75 3.16
CA CYS A 9 -15.70 -14.95 2.17
C CYS A 9 -17.20 -15.30 2.21
N GLU A 10 -18.07 -14.29 2.30
CA GLU A 10 -19.52 -14.49 2.33
C GLU A 10 -20.12 -14.94 0.98
N ALA A 11 -19.37 -14.86 -0.11
CA ALA A 11 -19.81 -15.30 -1.44
C ALA A 11 -19.36 -16.74 -1.76
N CYS A 12 -18.05 -17.04 -1.66
CA CYS A 12 -17.51 -18.37 -2.02
C CYS A 12 -17.24 -19.29 -0.82
N GLY A 13 -17.30 -18.79 0.42
CA GLY A 13 -17.02 -19.54 1.65
C GLY A 13 -15.53 -19.81 1.93
N GLU A 14 -14.63 -19.36 1.05
CA GLU A 14 -13.19 -19.62 1.20
C GLU A 14 -12.58 -18.84 2.37
N LEU A 15 -11.77 -19.53 3.19
CA LEU A 15 -10.97 -18.90 4.24
C LEU A 15 -9.83 -18.09 3.61
N THR A 16 -9.97 -16.76 3.69
CA THR A 16 -9.08 -15.80 3.05
C THR A 16 -8.32 -15.03 4.14
N PRO A 17 -7.05 -14.64 3.94
CA PRO A 17 -6.35 -13.72 4.84
C PRO A 17 -7.20 -12.47 5.10
N SER A 18 -7.32 -12.06 6.36
CA SER A 18 -8.22 -10.95 6.74
C SER A 18 -7.87 -9.66 6.03
N HIS A 19 -6.59 -9.43 5.72
CA HIS A 19 -6.17 -8.26 4.98
C HIS A 19 -6.70 -8.28 3.53
N GLU A 20 -6.91 -9.44 2.91
CA GLU A 20 -7.52 -9.55 1.57
C GLU A 20 -9.06 -9.45 1.56
N ILE A 21 -9.71 -9.37 2.73
CA ILE A 21 -11.16 -9.23 2.83
C ILE A 21 -11.57 -7.77 2.62
N ILE A 22 -12.56 -7.57 1.76
CA ILE A 22 -13.14 -6.28 1.43
C ILE A 22 -14.55 -6.21 2.02
N SER A 23 -14.82 -5.13 2.76
CA SER A 23 -16.16 -4.78 3.25
C SER A 23 -16.94 -4.01 2.19
N LEU A 24 -17.81 -4.69 1.45
CA LEU A 24 -18.68 -4.06 0.44
C LEU A 24 -20.02 -3.63 1.05
N GLY A 25 -20.38 -2.36 0.91
CA GLY A 25 -21.68 -1.85 1.32
C GLY A 25 -22.80 -2.29 0.36
N VAL A 26 -23.85 -2.93 0.88
CA VAL A 26 -24.97 -3.47 0.08
C VAL A 26 -26.22 -2.56 0.12
N GLY A 27 -26.15 -1.47 0.89
CA GLY A 27 -27.19 -0.45 1.03
C GLY A 27 -27.51 -0.16 2.49
N GLY A 28 -27.52 1.13 2.87
CA GLY A 28 -27.68 1.54 4.27
C GLY A 28 -26.44 1.21 5.10
N SER A 29 -26.61 0.52 6.24
CA SER A 29 -25.54 0.16 7.18
C SER A 29 -25.11 -1.31 7.12
N THR A 30 -25.48 -2.04 6.06
CA THR A 30 -25.13 -3.45 5.89
C THR A 30 -23.91 -3.61 4.99
N TYR A 31 -22.98 -4.46 5.44
CA TYR A 31 -21.74 -4.77 4.75
C TYR A 31 -21.61 -6.28 4.57
N ARG A 32 -21.04 -6.68 3.43
CA ARG A 32 -20.61 -8.06 3.17
C ARG A 32 -19.10 -8.14 3.14
N GLN A 33 -18.55 -9.20 3.71
CA GLN A 33 -17.12 -9.51 3.71
C GLN A 33 -16.79 -10.43 2.52
N LEU A 34 -16.07 -9.91 1.53
CA LEU A 34 -15.76 -10.62 0.29
C LEU A 34 -14.24 -10.76 0.10
N CYS A 35 -13.77 -11.89 -0.43
CA CYS A 35 -12.41 -11.95 -0.95
C CYS A 35 -12.28 -11.10 -2.23
N GLY A 36 -11.06 -10.74 -2.61
CA GLY A 36 -10.81 -9.88 -3.78
C GLY A 36 -11.44 -10.37 -5.08
N GLN A 37 -11.42 -11.68 -5.35
CA GLN A 37 -12.02 -12.25 -6.56
C GLN A 37 -13.55 -12.11 -6.58
N CYS A 38 -14.22 -12.42 -5.46
CA CYS A 38 -15.67 -12.27 -5.35
C CYS A 38 -16.09 -10.80 -5.39
N PHE A 39 -15.33 -9.92 -4.74
CA PHE A 39 -15.55 -8.48 -4.82
C PHE A 39 -15.46 -7.98 -6.27
N ASN A 40 -14.40 -8.34 -7.00
CA ASN A 40 -14.23 -7.93 -8.40
C ASN A 40 -15.36 -8.45 -9.28
N ALA A 41 -15.76 -9.72 -9.12
CA ALA A 41 -16.88 -10.30 -9.87
C ALA A 41 -18.21 -9.56 -9.62
N GLU A 42 -18.48 -9.16 -8.37
CA GLU A 42 -19.67 -8.35 -8.05
C GLU A 42 -19.63 -6.96 -8.69
N VAL A 43 -18.48 -6.29 -8.67
CA VAL A 43 -18.32 -4.98 -9.33
C VAL A 43 -18.48 -5.10 -10.85
N THR A 44 -17.90 -6.14 -11.46
CA THR A 44 -18.05 -6.44 -12.89
C THR A 44 -19.52 -6.54 -13.29
N GLN A 45 -20.30 -7.33 -12.53
CA GLN A 45 -21.73 -7.51 -12.78
C GLN A 45 -22.50 -6.19 -12.60
N LEU A 46 -22.23 -5.44 -11.53
CA LEU A 46 -22.92 -4.17 -11.23
C LEU A 46 -22.64 -3.08 -12.26
N LYS A 47 -21.44 -3.08 -12.87
CA LYS A 47 -21.02 -2.07 -13.86
C LYS A 47 -21.30 -2.48 -15.29
N GLY A 48 -21.80 -3.70 -15.52
CA GLY A 48 -21.99 -4.23 -16.87
C GLY A 48 -20.69 -4.26 -17.67
N LEU A 49 -19.56 -4.39 -16.97
CA LEU A 49 -18.27 -4.63 -17.59
C LEU A 49 -18.28 -6.05 -18.17
N GLY A 50 -17.44 -6.32 -19.18
CA GLY A 50 -17.30 -7.65 -19.77
C GLY A 50 -16.80 -8.70 -18.76
N SER A 51 -16.23 -9.81 -19.22
CA SER A 51 -15.66 -10.83 -18.32
C SER A 51 -14.31 -10.36 -17.74
N PHE A 52 -14.31 -9.34 -16.87
CA PHE A 52 -13.12 -8.98 -16.10
C PHE A 52 -12.79 -10.14 -15.14
N GLU A 53 -11.60 -10.71 -15.29
CA GLU A 53 -11.10 -11.82 -14.47
C GLU A 53 -9.76 -11.43 -13.82
N SER A 54 -9.75 -11.38 -12.49
CA SER A 54 -8.53 -11.17 -11.70
C SER A 54 -7.94 -12.49 -11.19
N PHE A 55 -6.62 -12.56 -11.09
CA PHE A 55 -5.90 -13.71 -10.51
C PHE A 55 -5.25 -13.36 -9.17
N ARG A 56 -4.94 -14.39 -8.38
CA ARG A 56 -4.13 -14.25 -7.17
C ARG A 56 -2.66 -14.17 -7.54
N ILE A 57 -1.94 -13.32 -6.83
CA ILE A 57 -0.52 -13.11 -7.03
C ILE A 57 0.16 -13.59 -5.76
N GLU A 58 1.06 -14.56 -5.90
CA GLU A 58 1.85 -15.05 -4.78
C GLU A 58 2.80 -13.94 -4.28
N PRO A 59 3.05 -13.87 -2.96
CA PRO A 59 3.99 -12.90 -2.41
C PRO A 59 5.38 -13.05 -3.03
N ILE A 60 6.07 -11.92 -3.19
CA ILE A 60 7.46 -11.91 -3.69
C ILE A 60 8.37 -11.24 -2.68
N THR A 61 9.62 -11.72 -2.60
CA THR A 61 10.68 -11.07 -1.82
C THR A 61 11.55 -10.23 -2.76
N LEU A 62 11.71 -8.94 -2.45
CA LEU A 62 12.65 -8.04 -3.12
C LEU A 62 13.72 -7.60 -2.12
N ARG A 63 14.88 -7.15 -2.62
CA ARG A 63 15.91 -6.55 -1.77
C ARG A 63 16.06 -5.07 -2.08
N ASP A 64 16.28 -4.28 -1.04
CA ASP A 64 16.58 -2.86 -1.18
C ASP A 64 18.06 -2.60 -1.50
N CYS A 65 18.41 -1.31 -1.65
CA CYS A 65 19.79 -0.90 -1.93
C CYS A 65 20.76 -1.15 -0.77
N ALA A 66 20.27 -1.40 0.45
CA ALA A 66 21.06 -1.84 1.60
C ALA A 66 21.19 -3.38 1.69
N GLY A 67 20.49 -4.12 0.83
CA GLY A 67 20.43 -5.58 0.82
C GLY A 67 19.41 -6.19 1.79
N GLU A 68 18.59 -5.36 2.47
CA GLU A 68 17.48 -5.80 3.32
C GLU A 68 16.40 -6.47 2.46
N ALA A 69 15.81 -7.55 2.96
CA ALA A 69 14.78 -8.30 2.24
C ALA A 69 13.38 -7.83 2.68
N HIS A 70 12.52 -7.60 1.69
CA HIS A 70 11.16 -7.07 1.84
C HIS A 70 10.17 -8.01 1.17
N ASP A 71 9.18 -8.49 1.92
CA ASP A 71 8.15 -9.40 1.44
C ASP A 71 6.89 -8.61 1.06
N PHE A 72 6.56 -8.62 -0.23
CA PHE A 72 5.41 -7.92 -0.79
C PHE A 72 4.24 -8.85 -1.05
N HIS A 73 3.08 -8.44 -0.54
CA HIS A 73 1.77 -9.01 -0.83
C HIS A 73 1.03 -8.12 -1.82
N PHE A 74 0.08 -8.71 -2.54
CA PHE A 74 -0.60 -8.03 -3.65
C PHE A 74 -2.11 -8.09 -3.52
N ARG A 75 -2.79 -7.06 -4.03
CA ARG A 75 -4.25 -7.05 -4.22
C ARG A 75 -4.61 -6.45 -5.56
N THR A 76 -5.65 -6.99 -6.18
CA THR A 76 -6.28 -6.40 -7.37
C THR A 76 -7.71 -6.04 -7.03
N ARG A 77 -8.09 -4.78 -7.23
CA ARG A 77 -9.42 -4.24 -6.94
C ARG A 77 -10.00 -3.55 -8.16
N LEU A 78 -11.21 -3.93 -8.54
CA LEU A 78 -12.00 -3.22 -9.54
C LEU A 78 -12.80 -2.10 -8.84
N LEU A 79 -12.37 -0.86 -9.02
CA LEU A 79 -12.93 0.35 -8.40
C LEU A 79 -13.75 1.13 -9.43
N GLY A 80 -14.94 0.61 -9.74
CA GLY A 80 -15.81 1.20 -10.76
C GLY A 80 -15.33 0.82 -12.16
N GLN A 81 -14.70 1.75 -12.89
CA GLN A 81 -14.14 1.52 -14.22
C GLN A 81 -12.61 1.65 -14.21
N VAL A 82 -12.00 1.35 -13.06
CA VAL A 82 -10.54 1.39 -12.89
C VAL A 82 -10.14 0.10 -12.19
N VAL A 83 -9.13 -0.59 -12.71
CA VAL A 83 -8.46 -1.67 -11.99
C VAL A 83 -7.26 -1.10 -11.26
N ALA A 84 -7.23 -1.24 -9.94
CA ALA A 84 -6.10 -0.88 -9.10
C ALA A 84 -5.39 -2.15 -8.63
N MET A 85 -4.06 -2.15 -8.73
CA MET A 85 -3.20 -3.19 -8.20
C MET A 85 -2.26 -2.61 -7.16
N ASP A 86 -2.37 -3.14 -5.94
CA ASP A 86 -1.57 -2.73 -4.79
C ASP A 86 -0.47 -3.75 -4.51
N ALA A 87 0.68 -3.25 -4.05
CA ALA A 87 1.68 -4.03 -3.34
C ALA A 87 1.95 -3.40 -1.97
N PHE A 88 2.05 -4.23 -0.93
CA PHE A 88 2.29 -3.79 0.44
C PHE A 88 3.05 -4.84 1.24
N GLU A 89 3.82 -4.40 2.23
CA GLU A 89 4.35 -5.27 3.27
C GLU A 89 3.29 -5.56 4.34
N LEU A 90 3.52 -6.61 5.14
CA LEU A 90 2.65 -6.94 6.27
C LEU A 90 3.37 -6.75 7.60
N ARG A 91 2.68 -6.09 8.54
CA ARG A 91 3.06 -6.06 9.97
C ARG A 91 1.84 -6.50 10.78
N ASP A 92 2.04 -7.51 11.63
CA ASP A 92 0.95 -8.13 12.41
C ASP A 92 -0.27 -8.59 11.59
N GLY A 93 -0.03 -8.97 10.34
CA GLY A 93 -1.06 -9.46 9.43
C GLY A 93 -1.82 -8.38 8.67
N GLU A 94 -1.53 -7.11 8.91
CA GLU A 94 -2.13 -5.94 8.26
C GLU A 94 -1.13 -5.21 7.34
N PRO A 95 -1.60 -4.51 6.28
CA PRO A 95 -0.74 -3.70 5.43
C PRO A 95 0.02 -2.64 6.23
N SER A 96 1.34 -2.61 6.07
CA SER A 96 2.23 -1.63 6.70
C SER A 96 3.46 -1.44 5.82
N GLY A 97 4.44 -0.68 6.29
CA GLY A 97 5.73 -0.49 5.63
C GLY A 97 5.63 0.06 4.20
N TYR A 98 6.46 -0.47 3.30
CA TYR A 98 6.44 -0.11 1.90
C TYR A 98 5.09 -0.47 1.27
N GLN A 99 4.48 0.51 0.60
CA GLN A 99 3.25 0.30 -0.16
C GLN A 99 3.29 1.13 -1.44
N CYS A 100 2.79 0.56 -2.54
CA CYS A 100 2.58 1.30 -3.77
C CYS A 100 1.37 0.74 -4.54
N GLU A 101 0.74 1.59 -5.34
CA GLU A 101 -0.38 1.22 -6.19
C GLU A 101 -0.05 1.61 -7.64
N VAL A 102 -0.61 0.86 -8.57
CA VAL A 102 -0.75 1.25 -9.97
C VAL A 102 -2.19 1.02 -10.39
N ALA A 103 -2.69 1.86 -11.29
CA ALA A 103 -4.05 1.72 -11.82
C ALA A 103 -4.06 1.77 -13.35
N ASP A 104 -5.10 1.18 -13.93
CA ASP A 104 -5.38 1.19 -15.35
C ASP A 104 -6.88 0.95 -15.64
N ASP A 105 -7.24 0.91 -16.91
CA ASP A 105 -8.57 0.50 -17.38
C ASP A 105 -8.80 -1.03 -17.19
N PRO A 106 -10.04 -1.51 -16.94
CA PRO A 106 -10.34 -2.93 -16.76
C PRO A 106 -10.01 -3.82 -17.97
N ASP A 107 -9.92 -3.27 -19.18
CA ASP A 107 -9.52 -4.02 -20.39
C ASP A 107 -7.98 -4.14 -20.53
N ALA A 108 -7.20 -3.57 -19.60
CA ALA A 108 -5.74 -3.63 -19.62
C ALA A 108 -5.20 -5.04 -19.35
N ASP A 109 -4.00 -5.32 -19.87
CA ASP A 109 -3.26 -6.54 -19.55
C ASP A 109 -2.78 -6.52 -18.08
N LEU A 110 -3.46 -7.30 -17.23
CA LEU A 110 -3.14 -7.43 -15.81
C LEU A 110 -1.70 -7.94 -15.55
N HIS A 111 -1.11 -8.71 -16.47
CA HIS A 111 0.30 -9.12 -16.32
C HIS A 111 1.24 -7.94 -16.60
N GLY A 112 0.93 -7.12 -17.61
CA GLY A 112 1.61 -5.85 -17.86
C GLY A 112 1.48 -4.88 -16.68
N LEU A 113 0.29 -4.80 -16.06
CA LEU A 113 0.05 -3.98 -14.88
C LEU A 113 0.88 -4.47 -13.68
N LEU A 114 0.94 -5.78 -13.45
CA LEU A 114 1.82 -6.39 -12.44
C LEU A 114 3.30 -6.07 -12.71
N GLY A 115 3.74 -6.15 -13.97
CA GLY A 115 5.10 -5.77 -14.36
C GLY A 115 5.44 -4.33 -13.98
N ARG A 116 4.54 -3.39 -14.30
CA ARG A 116 4.68 -1.97 -13.89
C ARG A 116 4.77 -1.80 -12.38
N LEU A 117 3.93 -2.51 -11.63
CA LEU A 117 3.92 -2.45 -10.16
C LEU A 117 5.25 -2.95 -9.58
N VAL A 118 5.75 -4.09 -10.06
CA VAL A 118 7.04 -4.65 -9.61
C VAL A 118 8.20 -3.73 -9.97
N ASP A 119 8.17 -3.09 -11.14
CA ASP A 119 9.19 -2.12 -11.52
C ASP A 119 9.13 -0.85 -10.65
N LYS A 120 7.93 -0.40 -10.27
CA LYS A 120 7.74 0.70 -9.30
C LYS A 120 8.30 0.33 -7.93
N LEU A 121 8.06 -0.89 -7.43
CA LEU A 121 8.65 -1.41 -6.19
C LEU A 121 10.18 -1.38 -6.24
N ARG A 122 10.78 -1.87 -7.33
CA ARG A 122 12.25 -1.87 -7.48
C ARG A 122 12.83 -0.47 -7.46
N ARG A 123 12.18 0.51 -8.10
CA ARG A 123 12.62 1.92 -8.08
C ARG A 123 12.51 2.52 -6.68
N MET A 124 11.42 2.24 -5.98
CA MET A 124 11.20 2.68 -4.60
C MET A 124 12.25 2.11 -3.65
N LEU A 125 12.61 0.83 -3.78
CA LEU A 125 13.62 0.15 -2.95
C LEU A 125 15.07 0.51 -3.32
N ALA A 126 15.29 1.22 -4.43
CA ALA A 126 16.64 1.56 -4.90
C ALA A 126 17.27 2.73 -4.14
N VAL A 127 16.49 3.47 -3.36
CA VAL A 127 16.94 4.66 -2.64
C VAL A 127 16.44 4.61 -1.20
N LYS A 128 17.27 5.06 -0.26
CA LYS A 128 16.89 5.34 1.12
C LYS A 128 16.91 6.84 1.34
N ASP A 129 15.81 7.38 1.81
CA ASP A 129 15.68 8.78 2.14
C ASP A 129 16.01 9.05 3.63
N LEU A 130 16.15 7.99 4.44
CA LEU A 130 16.62 8.06 5.83
C LEU A 130 17.98 7.39 6.02
N THR A 131 18.79 7.99 6.88
CA THR A 131 19.97 7.37 7.49
C THR A 131 19.67 7.01 8.93
N PHE A 132 19.96 5.77 9.32
CA PHE A 132 19.83 5.30 10.70
C PHE A 132 21.15 5.54 11.45
N GLY A 133 21.36 6.78 11.90
CA GLY A 133 22.41 7.11 12.87
C GLY A 133 21.88 7.00 14.29
N GLU A 134 22.67 6.52 15.25
CA GLU A 134 22.29 6.65 16.66
C GLU A 134 22.30 8.13 17.08
N PRO A 135 21.28 8.64 17.80
CA PRO A 135 20.19 7.91 18.47
C PRO A 135 18.84 7.84 17.70
N GLU A 136 18.65 8.59 16.61
CA GLU A 136 17.37 8.67 15.87
C GLU A 136 17.61 8.75 14.34
N PRO A 137 16.70 8.21 13.51
CA PRO A 137 16.78 8.35 12.05
C PRO A 137 16.88 9.82 11.63
N GLN A 138 17.65 10.11 10.59
CA GLN A 138 17.82 11.44 10.01
C GLN A 138 17.52 11.40 8.52
N ILE A 139 17.10 12.52 7.94
CA ILE A 139 16.98 12.65 6.48
C ILE A 139 18.39 12.51 5.88
N ALA A 140 18.56 11.56 4.95
CA ALA A 140 19.84 11.20 4.39
C ALA A 140 20.48 12.36 3.58
N GLU A 141 19.64 13.07 2.83
CA GLU A 141 20.05 14.12 1.89
C GLU A 141 19.11 15.34 1.99
N GLN A 142 18.68 15.92 0.88
CA GLN A 142 17.77 17.09 0.84
C GLN A 142 16.38 16.75 0.30
N THR A 143 16.15 15.48 -0.06
CA THR A 143 14.88 14.98 -0.56
C THR A 143 14.44 13.83 0.34
N VAL A 144 13.19 13.87 0.75
CA VAL A 144 12.56 12.81 1.53
C VAL A 144 11.20 12.51 0.92
N ARG A 145 11.00 11.25 0.56
CA ARG A 145 9.74 10.76 -0.01
C ARG A 145 9.14 9.75 0.95
N GLY A 146 7.83 9.77 1.04
CA GLY A 146 7.10 8.88 1.92
C GLY A 146 5.62 8.94 1.63
N ARG A 147 4.89 8.07 2.31
CA ARG A 147 3.43 8.02 2.27
C ARG A 147 2.88 8.70 3.51
N ILE A 148 1.85 9.52 3.33
CA ILE A 148 1.03 10.00 4.44
C ILE A 148 0.03 8.88 4.78
N ASP A 149 0.04 8.46 6.03
CA ASP A 149 -0.80 7.42 6.60
C ASP A 149 -1.52 7.93 7.86
N TRP A 150 -2.31 7.07 8.50
CA TRP A 150 -3.09 7.39 9.68
C TRP A 150 -2.85 6.40 10.81
N ASP A 151 -2.65 6.91 12.02
CA ASP A 151 -2.59 6.10 13.25
C ASP A 151 -3.91 6.23 14.02
N GLU A 152 -4.70 5.15 14.06
CA GLU A 152 -5.96 5.11 14.80
C GLU A 152 -5.80 5.22 16.32
N SER A 153 -4.62 4.86 16.84
CA SER A 153 -4.32 4.83 18.28
C SER A 153 -3.98 6.21 18.85
N VAL A 154 -3.47 7.12 18.01
CA VAL A 154 -3.07 8.46 18.42
C VAL A 154 -4.27 9.40 18.40
N ARG A 155 -4.63 9.93 19.57
CA ARG A 155 -5.60 11.03 19.68
C ARG A 155 -4.94 12.34 19.21
N GLY A 156 -4.89 12.52 17.90
CA GLY A 156 -4.33 13.69 17.23
C GLY A 156 -4.91 13.84 15.83
N ARG A 157 -4.72 15.01 15.20
CA ARG A 157 -5.02 15.24 13.77
C ARG A 157 -3.75 15.33 12.93
N THR A 158 -2.63 14.87 13.48
CA THR A 158 -1.33 14.86 12.79
C THR A 158 -1.19 13.57 12.01
N PRO A 159 -0.69 13.62 10.77
CA PRO A 159 -0.49 12.42 9.97
C PRO A 159 0.60 11.53 10.59
N LEU A 160 0.48 10.23 10.34
CA LEU A 160 1.60 9.31 10.42
C LEU A 160 2.32 9.37 9.05
N LEU A 161 3.65 9.33 9.04
CA LEU A 161 4.41 9.23 7.81
C LEU A 161 5.00 7.84 7.70
N VAL A 162 5.12 7.33 6.48
CA VAL A 162 5.85 6.10 6.20
C VAL A 162 6.96 6.41 5.21
N ILE A 163 8.20 6.38 5.68
CA ILE A 163 9.41 6.75 4.93
C ILE A 163 10.34 5.54 4.97
N ASP A 164 10.85 5.10 3.82
CA ASP A 164 11.65 3.88 3.70
C ASP A 164 11.04 2.63 4.35
N GLY A 165 9.71 2.53 4.35
CA GLY A 165 8.97 1.44 4.98
C GLY A 165 8.90 1.52 6.52
N GLN A 166 9.38 2.62 7.11
CA GLN A 166 9.31 2.87 8.55
C GLN A 166 8.24 3.90 8.87
N GLU A 167 7.47 3.62 9.92
CA GLU A 167 6.52 4.56 10.49
C GLU A 167 7.29 5.65 11.24
N VAL A 168 7.04 6.91 10.88
CA VAL A 168 7.64 8.12 11.43
C VAL A 168 6.52 9.06 11.85
N THR A 169 6.46 9.39 13.12
CA THR A 169 5.49 10.35 13.64
C THR A 169 5.78 11.75 13.12
N TRP A 170 4.76 12.60 13.09
CA TRP A 170 4.94 14.01 12.72
C TRP A 170 5.96 14.74 13.61
N GLU A 171 6.05 14.36 14.89
CA GLU A 171 7.01 14.95 15.82
C GLU A 171 8.45 14.51 15.50
N GLU A 172 8.68 13.23 15.23
CA GLU A 172 9.98 12.70 14.79
C GLU A 172 10.42 13.37 13.49
N PHE A 173 9.52 13.47 12.50
CA PHE A 173 9.82 14.15 11.25
C PHE A 173 10.18 15.63 11.47
N GLY A 174 9.45 16.32 12.36
CA GLY A 174 9.77 17.69 12.77
C GLY A 174 11.16 17.82 13.41
N ARG A 175 11.59 16.83 14.21
CA ARG A 175 12.96 16.79 14.76
C ARG A 175 14.01 16.61 13.66
N MET A 176 13.75 15.76 12.67
CA MET A 176 14.67 15.60 11.52
C MET A 176 14.84 16.91 10.74
N LEU A 177 13.75 17.65 10.52
CA LEU A 177 13.78 18.95 9.83
C LEU A 177 14.59 20.02 10.58
N ALA A 178 14.79 19.89 11.89
CA ALA A 178 15.58 20.86 12.67
C ALA A 178 17.04 20.97 12.20
N THR A 179 17.56 19.93 11.54
CA THR A 179 18.91 19.93 10.95
C THR A 179 19.06 20.85 9.73
N PHE A 180 17.94 21.31 9.15
CA PHE A 180 17.89 22.18 7.97
C PHE A 180 17.57 23.65 8.33
N GLU A 181 18.02 24.13 9.49
CA GLU A 181 17.80 25.52 9.90
C GLU A 181 18.29 26.53 8.84
N GLY A 182 17.41 27.47 8.45
CA GLY A 182 17.71 28.49 7.44
C GLY A 182 17.44 28.08 5.99
N TRP A 183 17.01 26.85 5.74
CA TRP A 183 16.65 26.37 4.40
C TRP A 183 15.21 26.71 4.03
N GLN A 184 14.94 26.78 2.72
CA GLN A 184 13.59 26.81 2.17
C GLN A 184 13.16 25.39 1.82
N PHE A 185 11.87 25.08 1.93
CA PHE A 185 11.33 23.75 1.61
C PHE A 185 10.18 23.82 0.61
N ARG A 186 9.96 22.70 -0.08
CA ARG A 186 8.81 22.46 -0.97
C ARG A 186 8.15 21.15 -0.56
N LEU A 187 6.83 21.17 -0.41
CA LEU A 187 6.01 19.99 -0.20
C LEU A 187 5.19 19.71 -1.46
N GLU A 188 5.32 18.51 -2.01
CA GLU A 188 4.58 18.06 -3.19
C GLU A 188 3.69 16.89 -2.78
N LEU A 189 2.39 16.99 -3.08
CA LEU A 189 1.42 15.93 -2.85
C LEU A 189 1.16 15.22 -4.18
N ILE A 190 1.48 13.94 -4.22
CA ILE A 190 1.48 13.12 -5.43
C ILE A 190 0.44 12.01 -5.23
N ASP A 191 -0.27 11.63 -6.30
CA ASP A 191 -1.22 10.52 -6.24
C ASP A 191 -0.48 9.21 -5.94
N ARG A 192 -1.12 8.29 -5.23
CA ARG A 192 -0.53 6.99 -4.87
C ARG A 192 -0.11 6.17 -6.11
N CYS A 193 -0.79 6.36 -7.24
CA CYS A 193 -0.48 5.72 -8.50
C CYS A 193 0.77 6.29 -9.20
N ASP A 194 1.14 7.53 -8.89
CA ASP A 194 2.28 8.21 -9.49
C ASP A 194 3.60 7.90 -8.76
N GLU A 195 4.72 8.34 -9.32
CA GLU A 195 6.06 8.20 -8.72
C GLU A 195 6.42 9.45 -7.91
N ALA A 196 6.97 9.22 -6.72
CA ALA A 196 7.48 10.26 -5.82
C ALA A 196 9.00 10.43 -5.94
#